data_AF-A0A2N7RYA7-F1
#
_entry.id   AF-A0A2N7RYA7-F1
#
_cell.length_a   1.000
_cell.length_b   1.000
_cell.length_c   1.000
_cell.angle_alpha   90.00
_cell.angle_beta   90.00
_cell.angle_gamma   90.00
#
_symmetry.space_group_name_H-M   'P 1'
#
loop_
_entity.id
_entity.type
_entity.pdbx_description
1 polymer ?
#
loop_
_entity_poly.entity_id
_entity_poly.type
_entity_poly.pdbx_seq_one_letter_code
_entity_poly.pdbx_strand_id
1 'polypeptide(L)' 'MYRVDFWDENRACYENRIENAKSIVDVLAWAEANRYGRYAVIWVEYIYEGGIGMARLHGWEPTEAGSPSASDPYFRQ' A
#
# COMPACT_ATOMS: atom_id res chain seq x y z
N MET A 1 5.00 -10.89 -6.47
CA MET A 1 5.78 -9.71 -6.01
C MET A 1 4.88 -8.88 -5.11
N TYR A 2 5.40 -8.14 -4.14
CA TYR A 2 4.58 -7.17 -3.39
C TYR A 2 4.86 -5.74 -3.86
N ARG A 3 3.84 -4.90 -3.80
CA ARG A 3 3.93 -3.46 -4.05
C ARG A 3 3.36 -2.73 -2.86
N VAL A 4 4.05 -1.70 -2.40
CA VAL A 4 3.62 -0.83 -1.31
C VAL A 4 3.56 0.60 -1.84
N ASP A 5 2.39 1.22 -1.72
CA ASP A 5 2.16 2.58 -2.17
C ASP A 5 2.04 3.49 -0.96
N PHE A 6 2.96 4.44 -0.85
CA PHE A 6 2.87 5.47 0.17
C PHE A 6 2.16 6.69 -0.36
N TRP A 7 1.13 7.16 0.33
CA TRP A 7 0.39 8.35 -0.05
C TRP A 7 0.58 9.46 0.98
N ASP A 8 0.95 10.64 0.50
CA ASP A 8 1.05 11.83 1.34
C ASP A 8 -0.30 12.56 1.48
N GLU A 9 -0.29 13.66 2.23
CA GLU A 9 -1.49 14.48 2.46
C GLU A 9 -2.05 15.13 1.20
N ASN A 10 -1.22 15.27 0.16
CA ASN A 10 -1.59 15.84 -1.14
C ASN A 10 -2.04 14.77 -2.14
N ARG A 11 -2.18 13.51 -1.70
CA ARG A 11 -2.49 12.34 -2.55
C ARG A 11 -1.43 12.08 -3.61
N ALA A 12 -0.17 12.46 -3.38
CA ALA A 12 0.94 11.99 -4.18
C ALA A 12 1.28 10.55 -3.79
N CYS A 13 1.38 9.66 -4.78
CA CYS A 13 1.70 8.25 -4.59
C CYS A 13 3.20 7.99 -4.81
N TYR A 14 3.81 7.27 -3.89
CA TYR A 14 5.19 6.80 -3.96
C TYR A 14 5.22 5.27 -3.92
N GLU A 15 5.32 4.66 -5.10
CA GLU A 15 5.30 3.21 -5.27
C GLU A 15 6.65 2.58 -4.92
N ASN A 16 6.62 1.48 -4.17
CA ASN A 16 7.79 0.68 -3.84
C ASN A 16 7.51 -0.79 -4.15
N ARG A 17 8.40 -1.42 -4.92
CA ARG A 17 8.32 -2.84 -5.23
C ARG A 17 9.21 -3.64 -4.28
N ILE A 18 8.64 -4.66 -3.66
CA ILE A 18 9.36 -5.57 -2.77
C ILE A 18 9.41 -6.93 -3.44
N GLU A 19 10.60 -7.25 -3.93
CA GLU A 19 10.94 -8.56 -4.47
C GLU A 19 11.44 -9.46 -3.35
N ASN A 20 11.20 -10.76 -3.47
CA ASN A 20 11.73 -11.79 -2.56
C ASN A 20 11.34 -11.67 -1.07
N ALA A 21 10.25 -10.95 -0.74
CA ALA A 21 9.69 -10.99 0.61
C ALA A 21 9.24 -12.42 0.96
N LYS A 22 9.62 -12.90 2.15
CA LYS A 22 9.30 -14.26 2.60
C LYS A 22 7.83 -14.41 2.97
N SER A 23 7.21 -13.34 3.45
CA SER A 23 5.80 -13.32 3.86
C SER A 23 5.18 -11.92 3.77
N ILE A 24 3.86 -11.86 3.79
CA ILE A 24 3.11 -10.59 3.91
C ILE A 24 3.39 -9.89 5.25
N VAL A 25 3.72 -10.64 6.31
CA VAL A 25 4.06 -10.06 7.62
C VAL A 25 5.34 -9.23 7.53
N ASP A 26 6.34 -9.71 6.79
CA ASP A 26 7.58 -8.95 6.56
C ASP A 26 7.32 -7.66 5.79
N VAL A 27 6.40 -7.71 4.82
CA VAL A 27 6.00 -6.55 4.01
C VAL A 27 5.24 -5.53 4.85
N LEU A 28 4.34 -5.97 5.73
CA LEU A 28 3.63 -5.11 6.67
C LEU A 28 4.60 -4.41 7.63
N ALA A 29 5.55 -5.15 8.22
CA ALA A 29 6.56 -4.59 9.11
C ALA A 29 7.47 -3.60 8.37
N TRP A 30 7.88 -3.92 7.15
CA TRP A 30 8.66 -3.02 6.31
C TRP A 30 7.87 -1.74 5.96
N ALA A 31 6.59 -1.87 5.59
CA ALA A 31 5.75 -0.73 5.25
C ALA A 31 5.59 0.21 6.44
N GLU A 32 5.35 -0.33 7.64
CA GLU A 32 5.25 0.48 8.87
C GLU A 32 6.56 1.21 9.19
N ALA A 33 7.71 0.55 9.05
CA ALA A 33 9.00 1.18 9.28
C ALA A 33 9.34 2.29 8.26
N ASN A 34 8.75 2.23 7.06
CA ASN A 34 9.06 3.15 5.95
C ASN A 34 7.93 4.13 5.61
N ARG A 35 6.80 4.12 6.33
CA ARG A 35 5.69 5.02 6.01
C ARG A 35 5.99 6.48 6.33
N TYR A 36 6.82 6.77 7.33
CA TYR A 36 7.18 8.14 7.75
C TYR A 36 5.96 9.09 7.85
N GLY A 37 4.87 8.61 8.46
CA GLY A 37 3.61 9.37 8.60
C GLY A 37 2.71 9.41 7.36
N ARG A 38 3.07 8.71 6.29
CA ARG A 38 2.27 8.54 5.07
C ARG A 38 1.29 7.36 5.23
N TYR A 39 0.26 7.38 4.41
CA TYR A 39 -0.65 6.25 4.26
C TYR A 39 0.03 5.14 3.46
N ALA A 40 -0.17 3.86 3.80
CA ALA A 40 0.39 2.74 3.05
C ALA A 40 -0.73 1.83 2.51
N VAL A 41 -0.74 1.59 1.20
CA VAL A 41 -1.53 0.52 0.56
C VAL A 41 -0.58 -0.62 0.18
N ILE A 42 -0.94 -1.85 0.52
CA ILE A 42 -0.14 -3.03 0.17
C ILE A 42 -0.90 -3.87 -0.84
N TRP A 43 -0.21 -4.22 -1.91
CA TRP A 43 -0.69 -5.04 -3.01
C TRP A 43 0.19 -6.28 -3.17
N VAL A 44 -0.40 -7.33 -3.72
CA VAL A 44 0.33 -8.46 -4.29
C VAL A 44 0.09 -8.51 -5.79
N GLU A 45 1.18 -8.59 -6.53
CA GLU A 45 1.19 -8.87 -7.96
C GLU A 45 1.37 -10.37 -8.17
N TYR A 46 0.49 -10.96 -8.97
CA TYR A 46 0.48 -12.38 -9.32
C TYR A 46 0.33 -12.58 -10.82
N ILE A 47 0.90 -13.67 -11.34
CA ILE A 47 0.80 -14.04 -12.74
C ILE A 47 -0.31 -15.08 -12.88
N TYR A 48 -1.18 -14.91 -13.88
CA TYR A 48 -2.22 -15.85 -14.27
C TYR A 48 -2.23 -16.01 -15.79
N GLU A 49 -3.01 -16.95 -16.32
CA GLU A 49 -3.04 -17.27 -17.76
C GLU A 49 -3.34 -16.05 -18.65
N GLY A 50 -4.13 -15.10 -18.16
CA GLY A 50 -4.49 -13.87 -18.87
C GLY A 50 -3.55 -12.68 -18.65
N GLY A 51 -2.45 -12.84 -17.91
CA GLY A 51 -1.44 -11.79 -17.72
C GLY A 51 -1.04 -11.57 -16.25
N ILE A 52 -0.79 -10.30 -15.92
CA ILE A 52 -0.39 -9.86 -14.59
C ILE A 52 -1.59 -9.28 -13.88
N GLY A 53 -1.94 -9.86 -12.73
CA GLY A 53 -3.01 -9.40 -11.86
C GLY A 53 -2.44 -8.76 -10.60
N MET A 54 -3.25 -7.91 -9.97
CA MET A 54 -2.90 -7.26 -8.71
C MET A 54 -4.07 -7.32 -7.75
N ALA A 55 -3.82 -7.73 -6.50
CA ALA A 55 -4.81 -7.80 -5.44
C ALA A 55 -4.39 -6.92 -4.26
N ARG A 56 -5.32 -6.13 -3.73
CA ARG A 56 -5.09 -5.32 -2.52
C ARG A 56 -5.13 -6.25 -1.32
N LEU A 57 -4.08 -6.21 -0.51
CA LEU A 57 -3.98 -6.99 0.72
C LEU A 57 -4.24 -6.16 1.97
N HIS A 58 -3.84 -4.88 1.95
CA HIS A 58 -4.00 -3.99 3.09
C HIS A 58 -4.12 -2.54 2.63
N GLY A 59 -4.78 -1.73 3.46
CA GLY A 59 -5.00 -0.31 3.21
C GLY A 59 -6.12 -0.03 2.20
N TRP A 60 -6.26 1.26 1.91
CA TRP A 60 -7.35 1.94 1.20
C TRP A 60 -6.71 2.93 0.25
N GLU A 61 -7.06 2.86 -1.01
CA GLU A 61 -6.53 3.83 -1.97
C GLU A 61 -7.25 5.18 -1.77
N PRO A 62 -6.54 6.29 -1.53
CA PRO A 62 -7.15 7.60 -1.24
C PRO A 62 -7.82 8.27 -2.46
N THR A 63 -7.93 7.56 -3.58
CA THR A 63 -8.60 7.92 -4.83
C THR A 63 -10.03 7.39 -4.91
N GLU A 64 -10.40 6.39 -4.10
CA GLU A 64 -11.74 5.78 -4.10
C GLU A 64 -12.79 6.70 -3.42
N ALA A 65 -14.05 6.60 -3.86
CA ALA A 65 -15.16 7.31 -3.24
C ALA A 65 -15.38 6.81 -1.81
N GLY A 66 -15.28 7.70 -0.82
CA GLY A 66 -15.39 7.36 0.60
C GLY A 66 -14.06 7.08 1.30
N SER A 67 -12.93 7.22 0.61
CA SER A 67 -11.62 7.09 1.24
C SER A 67 -11.38 8.17 2.30
N PRO A 68 -10.82 7.82 3.46
CA PRO A 68 -10.44 8.79 4.48
C PRO A 68 -9.61 9.92 3.88
N SER A 69 -9.98 11.18 4.14
CA SER A 69 -9.16 12.32 3.77
C SER A 69 -7.88 12.32 4.59
N ALA A 70 -6.78 12.91 4.10
CA ALA A 70 -5.54 13.13 4.87
C ALA A 70 -5.76 13.76 6.26
N SER A 71 -6.89 14.42 6.44
CA SER A 71 -7.34 15.09 7.65
C SER A 71 -8.14 14.20 8.63
N ASP A 72 -8.42 12.94 8.30
CA ASP A 72 -9.27 12.06 9.12
C ASP A 72 -8.51 11.62 10.37
N PRO A 73 -9.04 11.75 11.60
CA PRO A 73 -8.32 11.37 12.82
C PRO A 73 -7.92 9.88 12.92
N TYR A 74 -8.53 8.99 12.12
CA TYR A 74 -8.06 7.61 11.96
C TYR A 74 -6.77 7.50 11.11
N PHE A 75 -6.24 8.61 10.56
CA PHE A 75 -4.98 8.68 9.77
C PHE A 75 -3.70 8.43 10.57
N ARG A 76 -3.70 8.74 11.87
CA ARG A 76 -2.46 8.88 12.66
C ARG A 76 -2.25 7.80 13.72
N GLN A 77 -3.19 6.86 13.87
CA GLN A 77 -3.02 5.71 14.76
C GLN A 77 -2.21 4.63 14.04
#